data_AF-A0A6P6WZ26-F1
#
_entry.id   AF-A0A6P6WZ26-F1
#
_cell.length_a   1.000
_cell.length_b   1.000
_cell.length_c   1.000
_cell.angle_alpha   90.00
_cell.angle_beta   90.00
_cell.angle_gamma   90.00
#
_symmetry.space_group_name_H-M   'P 1'
#
loop_
_entity.id
_entity.type
_entity.pdbx_description
1 polymer ?
#
loop_
_entity_poly.entity_id
_entity_poly.type
_entity_poly.pdbx_seq_one_letter_code
_entity_poly.pdbx_strand_id
1 'polypeptide(L)'
;MEDSLNENVKKAKEKKGIFEIGNPVGRSVAGFEDDDIEEIPHPKTKTQTNMSGNKGKRKAHGIESYMTGKSLDRSQPSIKSCMQSKERWHGTDMAIALWFYDACIPMNACNSPYYQQAIGKITSMGHGYQGPSYHALRVTLLKDAKKQVELIVDNLRSKWAETGCTIMGDGWKDNRQRSLINFLVYCPSGISFIKSVDASDFESNAEYLCNLFSEIVEIVGSSNVVHMVTDNASNYKAAGRLLSEKYPTISWSPCATHCLNLIMKDIGEMTHVKDVITLASRVTVYVHNRKWILSWLRKRPGWREILRPAETRFGTNFIALKNLHDLKQHLEALVTSSAYKRELKNEKGKEVKQIVVDGKFWNNCLIIVRIMGPIMRLLRICDSDEKPSLGYVYEGMWRVVNGIKELFKNKKKFYGPYIDIIDRRSHAKAKNR
;
A
#
# COMPACT_ATOMS: atom_id res chain seq x y z
N MET A 1 36.12 -14.35 1.60
CA MET A 1 34.71 -13.92 1.41
C MET A 1 33.82 -15.08 0.98
N GLU A 2 34.35 -16.07 0.25
CA GLU A 2 33.64 -17.31 -0.13
C GLU A 2 33.34 -18.28 1.04
N ASP A 3 34.20 -18.33 2.06
CA ASP A 3 33.99 -19.26 3.19
C ASP A 3 32.84 -18.84 4.13
N SER A 4 32.59 -17.53 4.26
CA SER A 4 31.45 -16.99 5.02
C SER A 4 30.11 -17.23 4.31
N LEU A 5 30.11 -17.28 2.98
CA LEU A 5 28.94 -17.64 2.17
C LEU A 5 28.59 -19.13 2.30
N ASN A 6 29.58 -20.02 2.36
CA ASN A 6 29.36 -21.45 2.52
C ASN A 6 28.89 -21.84 3.94
N GLU A 7 29.33 -21.12 4.97
CA GLU A 7 28.88 -21.36 6.35
C GLU A 7 27.41 -20.95 6.56
N ASN A 8 26.95 -19.89 5.88
CA ASN A 8 25.55 -19.46 5.90
C ASN A 8 24.62 -20.42 5.13
N VAL A 9 25.11 -21.03 4.04
CA VAL A 9 24.36 -22.06 3.29
C VAL A 9 24.22 -23.37 4.09
N LYS A 10 25.21 -23.72 4.93
CA LYS A 10 25.09 -24.85 5.87
C LYS A 10 24.12 -24.56 7.01
N LYS A 11 24.18 -23.37 7.63
CA LYS A 11 23.24 -22.97 8.70
C LYS A 11 21.79 -22.84 8.22
N ALA A 12 21.55 -22.59 6.93
CA ALA A 12 20.22 -22.59 6.33
C ALA A 12 19.62 -23.99 6.10
N LYS A 13 20.45 -25.05 6.02
CA LYS A 13 19.98 -26.43 5.80
C LYS A 13 19.50 -27.14 7.08
N GLU A 14 19.87 -26.66 8.27
CA GLU A 14 19.56 -27.32 9.55
C GLU A 14 18.25 -26.87 10.21
N LYS A 15 17.54 -25.87 9.68
CA LYS A 15 16.21 -25.46 10.18
C LYS A 15 15.08 -25.94 9.25
N LYS A 16 14.92 -27.26 9.11
CA LYS A 16 13.65 -27.86 8.65
C LYS A 16 12.68 -27.94 9.83
N GLY A 17 12.14 -26.80 10.23
CA GLY A 17 10.91 -26.74 11.01
C GLY A 17 9.74 -26.64 10.05
N ILE A 18 8.87 -27.64 10.05
CA ILE A 18 7.60 -27.65 9.31
C ILE A 18 6.78 -26.45 9.82
N PHE A 19 6.70 -25.39 9.02
CA PHE A 19 5.82 -24.25 9.29
C PHE A 19 4.54 -24.47 8.50
N GLU A 20 3.44 -24.65 9.22
CA GLU A 20 2.11 -24.88 8.69
C GLU A 20 1.71 -23.82 7.64
N ILE A 21 0.98 -24.26 6.63
CA ILE A 21 0.45 -23.44 5.54
C ILE A 21 -0.62 -22.50 6.12
N GLY A 22 -0.19 -21.36 6.65
CA GLY A 22 -1.05 -20.25 7.04
C GLY A 22 -1.60 -19.50 5.81
N ASN A 23 -2.82 -18.99 5.95
CA ASN A 23 -3.55 -18.24 4.93
C ASN A 23 -2.66 -17.15 4.26
N PRO A 24 -2.42 -17.21 2.94
CA PRO A 24 -1.61 -16.20 2.22
C PRO A 24 -2.35 -14.87 2.04
N VAL A 25 -3.62 -14.79 2.45
CA VAL A 25 -4.32 -13.55 2.73
C VAL A 25 -4.12 -13.32 4.22
N GLY A 26 -3.31 -12.33 4.60
CA GLY A 26 -3.49 -11.71 5.92
C GLY A 26 -4.97 -11.33 6.11
N ARG A 27 -5.43 -11.15 7.36
CA ARG A 27 -6.84 -10.91 7.74
C ARG A 27 -7.73 -10.40 6.59
N SER A 28 -8.80 -11.15 6.35
CA SER A 28 -10.01 -10.75 5.62
C SER A 28 -10.22 -9.23 5.62
N VAL A 29 -10.33 -8.61 4.44
CA VAL A 29 -10.88 -7.25 4.26
C VAL A 29 -12.41 -7.34 4.38
N ALA A 30 -12.85 -7.80 5.54
CA ALA A 30 -14.21 -7.73 6.08
C ALA A 30 -14.02 -7.87 7.60
N GLY A 31 -14.10 -6.72 8.25
CA GLY A 31 -13.79 -6.45 9.65
C GLY A 31 -13.70 -4.94 9.88
N PHE A 32 -14.58 -4.18 9.23
CA PHE A 32 -15.14 -2.95 9.78
C PHE A 32 -16.63 -3.26 10.01
N GLU A 33 -16.88 -4.29 10.81
CA GLU A 33 -18.10 -4.39 11.60
C GLU A 33 -17.59 -4.39 13.02
N ASP A 34 -17.90 -3.30 13.73
CA ASP A 34 -17.63 -3.03 15.14
C ASP A 34 -16.29 -3.59 15.63
N ASP A 35 -15.21 -2.85 15.37
CA ASP A 35 -14.15 -2.81 16.37
C ASP A 35 -14.84 -2.34 17.65
N ASP A 36 -14.92 -3.25 18.62
CA ASP A 36 -15.37 -2.98 19.97
C ASP A 36 -14.95 -1.56 20.34
N ILE A 37 -15.94 -0.71 20.60
CA ILE A 37 -15.69 0.53 21.33
C ILE A 37 -15.04 0.06 22.63
N GLU A 38 -13.71 0.17 22.73
CA GLU A 38 -13.10 0.34 24.03
C GLU A 38 -13.70 1.64 24.55
N GLU A 39 -14.80 1.51 25.29
CA GLU A 39 -15.28 2.59 26.15
C GLU A 39 -14.05 3.04 26.91
N ILE A 40 -13.58 4.26 26.63
CA ILE A 40 -12.65 4.93 27.51
C ILE A 40 -13.35 4.90 28.87
N PRO A 41 -12.80 4.20 29.87
CA PRO A 41 -13.50 4.10 31.14
C PRO A 41 -13.63 5.51 31.68
N HIS A 42 -14.86 6.00 31.83
CA HIS A 42 -15.11 7.11 32.74
C HIS A 42 -14.44 6.77 34.08
N PRO A 43 -13.78 7.72 34.75
CA PRO A 43 -13.08 7.44 35.99
C PRO A 43 -14.07 6.98 37.06
N LYS A 44 -14.27 5.65 37.15
CA LYS A 44 -14.91 4.99 38.27
C LYS A 44 -13.82 4.81 39.33
N THR A 45 -14.13 5.33 40.51
CA THR A 45 -13.40 5.25 41.76
C THR A 45 -12.77 3.87 41.94
N LYS A 46 -11.43 3.78 41.83
CA LYS A 46 -10.70 2.54 42.14
C LYS A 46 -10.53 2.41 43.65
N THR A 47 -11.25 1.46 44.24
CA THR A 47 -10.82 0.80 45.47
C THR A 47 -9.51 0.07 45.21
N GLN A 48 -8.57 0.19 46.15
CA GLN A 48 -7.21 -0.35 46.09
C GLN A 48 -7.17 -1.87 45.88
N THR A 49 -6.27 -2.35 45.03
CA THR A 49 -5.41 -3.52 45.32
C THR A 49 -4.21 -3.60 44.37
N ASN A 50 -3.03 -3.45 44.97
CA ASN A 50 -1.72 -4.08 44.77
C ASN A 50 -1.06 -4.34 43.41
N MET A 51 0.23 -4.00 43.41
CA MET A 51 1.24 -4.14 42.37
C MET A 51 1.66 -5.58 42.09
N SER A 52 2.00 -5.88 40.83
CA SER A 52 3.21 -6.63 40.48
C SER A 52 3.61 -6.31 39.03
N GLY A 53 4.90 -6.06 38.80
CA GLY A 53 5.43 -5.61 37.52
C GLY A 53 5.92 -6.75 36.62
N ASN A 54 6.13 -6.44 35.34
CA ASN A 54 7.25 -7.02 34.61
C ASN A 54 7.70 -6.21 33.38
N LYS A 55 8.98 -6.36 33.09
CA LYS A 55 9.84 -5.55 32.21
C LYS A 55 9.62 -5.79 30.71
N GLY A 56 9.63 -4.69 29.95
CA GLY A 56 10.54 -4.44 28.83
C GLY A 56 10.33 -5.14 27.47
N LYS A 57 9.94 -4.36 26.44
CA LYS A 57 10.38 -4.52 25.04
C LYS A 57 10.56 -3.14 24.39
N ARG A 58 11.80 -2.82 23.98
CA ARG A 58 12.17 -1.59 23.26
C ARG A 58 11.56 -1.59 21.85
N LYS A 59 10.79 -0.56 21.48
CA LYS A 59 10.34 -0.28 20.11
C LYS A 59 11.30 0.69 19.41
N ALA A 60 11.56 0.42 18.13
CA ALA A 60 12.36 1.23 17.23
C ALA A 60 11.71 2.61 17.00
N HIS A 61 12.53 3.66 16.91
CA HIS A 61 12.11 5.05 16.76
C HIS A 61 11.84 5.35 15.27
N GLY A 62 10.57 5.45 14.89
CA GLY A 62 10.13 6.00 13.61
C GLY A 62 9.71 7.47 13.76
N ILE A 63 9.33 8.12 12.64
CA ILE A 63 8.88 9.53 12.59
C ILE A 63 7.74 9.82 13.59
N GLU A 64 6.99 8.79 14.00
CA GLU A 64 6.08 8.86 15.15
C GLU A 64 6.72 9.49 16.39
N SER A 65 7.98 9.23 16.74
CA SER A 65 8.58 9.79 17.96
C SER A 65 8.69 11.31 17.96
N TYR A 66 8.69 11.95 16.78
CA TYR A 66 8.72 13.41 16.66
C TYR A 66 7.32 14.04 16.69
N MET A 67 6.27 13.25 16.43
CA MET A 67 4.87 13.70 16.33
C MET A 67 3.99 13.17 17.47
N THR A 68 4.39 12.09 18.14
CA THR A 68 3.71 11.53 19.30
C THR A 68 4.20 12.24 20.56
N GLY A 69 3.85 13.51 20.68
CA GLY A 69 3.52 14.04 21.98
C GLY A 69 2.27 13.31 22.46
N LYS A 70 2.42 12.12 23.06
CA LYS A 70 1.38 11.59 23.96
C LYS A 70 1.34 12.51 25.16
N SER A 71 0.75 13.69 24.98
CA SER A 71 0.28 14.54 26.05
C SER A 71 -0.98 13.89 26.60
N LEU A 72 -0.81 12.79 27.33
CA LEU A 72 -1.60 12.65 28.54
C LEU A 72 -1.14 13.81 29.39
N ASP A 73 -1.82 14.95 29.28
CA ASP A 73 -1.67 16.00 30.26
C ASP A 73 -1.95 15.33 31.62
N ARG A 74 -0.89 15.14 32.41
CA ARG A 74 -0.97 14.55 33.74
C ARG A 74 -1.42 15.61 34.75
N SER A 75 -1.95 16.74 34.30
CA SER A 75 -2.60 17.69 35.18
C SER A 75 -3.78 17.01 35.87
N GLN A 76 -3.86 17.20 37.19
CA GLN A 76 -4.97 16.71 37.99
C GLN A 76 -6.26 17.35 37.44
N PRO A 77 -7.26 16.56 37.01
CA PRO A 77 -8.50 17.12 36.51
C PRO A 77 -9.12 17.98 37.62
N SER A 78 -9.49 19.22 37.26
CA SER A 78 -10.13 20.13 38.22
C SER A 78 -11.41 19.49 38.77
N ILE A 79 -11.76 19.75 40.03
CA ILE A 79 -13.02 19.28 40.65
C ILE A 79 -14.21 19.61 39.74
N LYS A 80 -14.20 20.78 39.12
CA LYS A 80 -15.22 21.24 38.17
C LYS A 80 -15.31 20.34 36.92
N SER A 81 -14.20 19.83 36.40
CA SER A 81 -14.21 18.90 35.25
C SER A 81 -14.78 17.52 35.59
N CYS A 82 -14.53 17.04 36.81
CA CYS A 82 -15.07 15.76 37.31
C CYS A 82 -16.56 15.84 37.69
N MET A 83 -17.10 17.04 37.86
CA MET A 83 -18.51 17.29 38.24
C MET A 83 -19.38 17.77 37.07
N GLN A 84 -18.91 17.68 35.82
CA GLN A 84 -19.73 18.05 34.66
C GLN A 84 -20.89 17.06 34.46
N SER A 85 -22.10 17.60 34.19
CA SER A 85 -23.27 16.78 33.94
C SER A 85 -23.13 16.01 32.62
N LYS A 86 -23.77 14.83 32.54
CA LYS A 86 -23.85 14.05 31.29
C LYS A 86 -24.44 14.85 30.14
N GLU A 87 -25.40 15.72 30.44
CA GLU A 87 -26.02 16.63 29.47
C GLU A 87 -25.01 17.61 28.87
N ARG A 88 -24.09 18.15 29.68
CA ARG A 88 -23.07 19.08 29.20
C ARG A 88 -22.00 18.39 28.37
N TRP A 89 -21.62 17.17 28.72
CA TRP A 89 -20.79 16.31 27.87
C TRP A 89 -21.46 16.10 26.51
N HIS A 90 -22.71 15.62 26.53
CA HIS A 90 -23.49 15.39 25.32
C HIS A 90 -23.64 16.65 24.44
N GLY A 91 -23.93 17.80 25.05
CA GLY A 91 -24.03 19.08 24.31
C GLY A 91 -22.71 19.51 23.66
N THR A 92 -21.58 19.22 24.31
CA THR A 92 -20.24 19.50 23.75
C THR A 92 -19.95 18.57 22.57
N ASP A 93 -20.18 17.27 22.74
CA ASP A 93 -19.99 16.27 21.69
C ASP A 93 -20.89 16.53 20.49
N MET A 94 -22.15 16.92 20.74
CA MET A 94 -23.11 17.27 19.70
C MET A 94 -22.68 18.50 18.91
N ALA A 95 -22.13 19.53 19.56
CA ALA A 95 -21.62 20.71 18.86
C ALA A 95 -20.47 20.35 17.89
N ILE A 96 -19.56 19.47 18.31
CA ILE A 96 -18.48 18.96 17.45
C ILE A 96 -19.05 18.12 16.30
N ALA A 97 -20.00 17.23 16.59
CA ALA A 97 -20.63 16.37 15.59
C ALA A 97 -21.37 17.19 14.51
N LEU A 98 -22.13 18.20 14.92
CA LEU A 98 -22.83 19.10 13.98
C LEU A 98 -21.85 19.84 13.07
N TRP A 99 -20.71 20.31 13.60
CA TRP A 99 -19.67 20.92 12.77
C TRP A 99 -19.06 19.92 11.77
N PHE A 100 -18.83 18.66 12.19
CA PHE A 100 -18.39 17.60 11.29
C PHE A 100 -19.38 17.36 10.15
N TYR A 101 -20.68 17.29 10.45
CA TYR A 101 -21.72 17.04 9.45
C TYR A 101 -21.89 18.20 8.47
N ASP A 102 -21.96 19.43 8.99
CA ASP A 102 -22.14 20.64 8.18
C ASP A 102 -20.94 20.87 7.24
N ALA A 103 -19.71 20.74 7.75
CA ALA A 103 -18.50 20.92 6.96
C ALA A 103 -18.10 19.67 6.15
N CYS A 104 -18.93 18.61 6.14
CA CYS A 104 -18.65 17.33 5.47
C CYS A 104 -17.28 16.74 5.84
N ILE A 105 -16.87 16.88 7.11
CA ILE A 105 -15.59 16.35 7.60
C ILE A 105 -15.72 14.83 7.71
N PRO A 106 -14.83 14.04 7.08
CA PRO A 106 -14.83 12.60 7.25
C PRO A 106 -14.68 12.22 8.71
N MET A 107 -15.52 11.30 9.22
CA MET A 107 -15.49 10.88 10.63
C MET A 107 -14.09 10.42 11.08
N ASN A 108 -13.31 9.81 10.18
CA ASN A 108 -11.94 9.38 10.45
C ASN A 108 -10.99 10.55 10.85
N ALA A 109 -11.36 11.81 10.64
CA ALA A 109 -10.58 12.95 11.11
C ALA A 109 -10.42 12.99 12.65
N CYS A 110 -11.34 12.36 13.41
CA CYS A 110 -11.20 12.22 14.86
C CYS A 110 -10.00 11.35 15.28
N ASN A 111 -9.53 10.46 14.40
CA ASN A 111 -8.35 9.63 14.61
C ASN A 111 -7.04 10.34 14.30
N SER A 112 -7.09 11.61 13.86
CA SER A 112 -5.89 12.43 13.64
C SER A 112 -5.15 12.65 14.97
N PRO A 113 -3.81 12.54 15.01
CA PRO A 113 -3.04 12.86 16.22
C PRO A 113 -3.24 14.31 16.69
N TYR A 114 -3.60 15.22 15.77
CA TYR A 114 -3.86 16.63 16.08
C TYR A 114 -5.26 16.88 16.65
N TYR A 115 -6.20 15.94 16.53
CA TYR A 115 -7.59 16.16 16.93
C TYR A 115 -7.71 16.40 18.45
N GLN A 116 -7.22 15.45 19.25
CA GLN A 116 -7.21 15.58 20.70
C GLN A 116 -6.26 16.69 21.18
N GLN A 117 -5.16 16.93 20.46
CA GLN A 117 -4.25 18.04 20.78
C GLN A 117 -4.94 19.40 20.60
N ALA A 118 -5.71 19.58 19.53
CA ALA A 118 -6.46 20.80 19.28
C ALA A 118 -7.53 21.02 20.37
N ILE A 119 -8.29 19.98 20.73
CA ILE A 119 -9.29 20.04 21.81
C ILE A 119 -8.61 20.39 23.15
N GLY A 120 -7.49 19.74 23.47
CA GLY A 120 -6.70 20.04 24.67
C GLY A 120 -6.20 21.49 24.71
N LYS A 121 -5.75 22.04 23.57
CA LYS A 121 -5.34 23.44 23.49
C LYS A 121 -6.51 24.41 23.64
N ILE A 122 -7.64 24.15 22.99
CA ILE A 122 -8.86 24.96 23.12
C ILE A 122 -9.34 24.98 24.58
N THR A 123 -9.41 23.81 25.21
CA THR A 123 -9.83 23.70 26.62
C THR A 123 -8.87 24.41 27.57
N SER A 124 -7.56 24.36 27.31
CA SER A 124 -6.55 25.06 28.12
C SER A 124 -6.64 26.60 28.05
N MET A 125 -7.13 27.15 26.92
CA MET A 125 -7.34 28.60 26.78
C MET A 125 -8.56 29.10 27.56
N GLY A 126 -9.54 28.23 27.81
CA GLY A 126 -10.74 28.54 28.60
C GLY A 126 -11.75 29.45 27.89
N HIS A 127 -12.62 30.07 28.68
CA HIS A 127 -13.71 30.91 28.16
C HIS A 127 -13.17 32.15 27.46
N GLY A 128 -13.66 32.43 26.25
CA GLY A 128 -13.35 33.64 25.49
C GLY A 128 -12.40 33.40 24.32
N TYR A 129 -11.78 32.23 24.24
CA TYR A 129 -11.06 31.83 23.03
C TYR A 129 -12.00 31.76 21.83
N GLN A 130 -11.57 32.35 20.73
CA GLN A 130 -12.21 32.26 19.43
C GLN A 130 -11.30 31.51 18.47
N GLY A 131 -11.87 30.60 17.69
CA GLY A 131 -11.12 29.85 16.69
C GLY A 131 -10.46 30.76 15.65
N PRO A 132 -9.42 30.27 14.95
CA PRO A 132 -8.75 31.05 13.91
C PRO A 132 -9.72 31.37 12.76
N SER A 133 -9.58 32.56 12.18
CA SER A 133 -10.37 32.96 11.02
C SER A 133 -9.95 32.20 9.76
N TYR A 134 -10.82 32.18 8.74
CA TYR A 134 -10.52 31.60 7.43
C TYR A 134 -9.22 32.15 6.82
N HIS A 135 -8.97 33.46 6.95
CA HIS A 135 -7.75 34.08 6.44
C HIS A 135 -6.51 33.66 7.24
N ALA A 136 -6.61 33.60 8.56
CA ALA A 136 -5.51 33.15 9.41
C ALA A 136 -5.10 31.71 9.09
N LEU A 137 -6.07 30.81 8.91
CA LEU A 137 -5.82 29.40 8.55
C LEU A 137 -5.09 29.27 7.20
N ARG A 138 -5.56 29.96 6.15
CA ARG A 138 -5.01 29.78 4.80
C ARG A 138 -3.72 30.55 4.51
N VAL A 139 -3.35 31.52 5.36
CA VAL A 139 -2.17 32.39 5.11
C VAL A 139 -1.18 32.32 6.25
N THR A 140 -1.49 32.88 7.42
CA THR A 140 -0.50 33.08 8.48
C THR A 140 -0.13 31.78 9.16
N LEU A 141 -1.13 31.02 9.64
CA LEU A 141 -0.90 29.74 10.30
C LEU A 141 -0.32 28.70 9.34
N LEU A 142 -0.71 28.73 8.05
CA LEU A 142 -0.11 27.87 7.04
C LEU A 142 1.37 28.18 6.80
N LYS A 143 1.76 29.46 6.78
CA LYS A 143 3.17 29.86 6.68
C LYS A 143 3.98 29.40 7.89
N ASP A 144 3.42 29.51 9.09
CA ASP A 144 4.10 29.06 10.31
C ASP A 144 4.22 27.53 10.36
N ALA A 145 3.17 26.80 9.95
CA ALA A 145 3.23 25.35 9.78
C ALA A 145 4.28 24.94 8.74
N LYS A 146 4.39 25.67 7.62
CA LYS A 146 5.44 25.45 6.62
C LYS A 146 6.84 25.59 7.22
N LYS A 147 7.09 26.65 7.99
CA LYS A 147 8.37 26.86 8.67
C LYS A 147 8.70 25.72 9.64
N GLN A 148 7.71 25.22 10.38
CA GLN A 148 7.91 24.08 11.27
C GLN A 148 8.32 22.83 10.48
N VAL A 149 7.68 22.57 9.33
CA VAL A 149 8.05 21.46 8.45
C VAL A 149 9.42 21.67 7.81
N GLU A 150 9.78 22.89 7.42
CA GLU A 150 11.10 23.24 6.88
C GLU A 150 12.21 22.89 7.89
N LEU A 151 12.03 23.23 9.17
CA LEU A 151 12.99 22.86 10.23
C LEU A 151 13.15 21.33 10.37
N ILE A 152 12.06 20.57 10.21
CA ILE A 152 12.11 19.10 10.23
C ILE A 152 12.90 18.59 9.02
N VAL A 153 12.65 19.14 7.83
CA VAL A 153 13.34 18.77 6.59
C VAL A 153 14.84 19.12 6.69
N ASP A 154 15.20 20.28 7.23
CA ASP A 154 16.60 20.69 7.38
C ASP A 154 17.36 19.79 8.37
N ASN A 155 16.68 19.30 9.43
CA ASN A 155 17.23 18.29 10.32
C ASN A 155 17.41 16.91 9.65
N LEU A 156 16.64 16.58 8.62
CA LEU A 156 16.87 15.38 7.81
C LEU A 156 18.03 15.59 6.82
N ARG A 157 18.10 16.78 6.21
CA ARG A 157 19.16 17.19 5.28
C ARG A 157 20.55 17.15 5.91
N SER A 158 20.69 17.62 7.15
CA SER A 158 21.98 17.66 7.85
C SER A 158 22.64 16.28 8.00
N LYS A 159 21.85 15.20 7.88
CA LYS A 159 22.33 13.81 8.02
C LYS A 159 22.72 13.16 6.69
N TRP A 160 22.37 13.77 5.55
CA TRP A 160 22.63 13.16 4.24
C TRP A 160 24.12 12.96 3.96
N ALA A 161 24.98 13.86 4.45
CA ALA A 161 26.43 13.75 4.29
C ALA A 161 27.03 12.56 5.07
N GLU A 162 26.42 12.16 6.19
CA GLU A 162 26.88 11.03 7.00
C GLU A 162 26.37 9.70 6.45
N THR A 163 25.09 9.62 6.09
CA THR A 163 24.44 8.35 5.74
C THR A 163 24.38 8.07 4.25
N GLY A 164 24.60 9.09 3.41
CA GLY A 164 24.11 9.13 2.04
C GLY A 164 22.58 9.15 1.96
N CYS A 165 22.06 9.34 0.76
CA CYS A 165 20.62 9.34 0.50
C CYS A 165 20.24 8.83 -0.90
N THR A 166 18.99 8.39 -1.02
CA THR A 166 18.37 7.96 -2.27
C THR A 166 17.36 9.01 -2.74
N ILE A 167 17.51 9.50 -3.97
CA ILE A 167 16.50 10.34 -4.62
C ILE A 167 15.44 9.43 -5.25
N MET A 168 14.16 9.74 -5.04
CA MET A 168 13.02 9.04 -5.62
C MET A 168 12.21 10.03 -6.46
N GLY A 169 12.12 9.77 -7.77
CA GLY A 169 11.28 10.53 -8.70
C GLY A 169 10.03 9.74 -9.05
N ASP A 170 8.87 10.21 -8.61
CA ASP A 170 7.57 9.60 -8.87
C ASP A 170 6.79 10.42 -9.91
N GLY A 171 6.60 9.82 -11.09
CA GLY A 171 5.90 10.43 -12.21
C GLY A 171 4.43 10.04 -12.22
N TRP A 172 3.54 11.03 -12.32
CA TRP A 172 2.10 10.83 -12.40
C TRP A 172 1.50 11.76 -13.46
N LYS A 173 0.51 11.27 -14.21
CA LYS A 173 -0.30 12.09 -15.10
C LYS A 173 -1.64 12.40 -14.44
N ASP A 174 -1.95 13.67 -14.30
CA ASP A 174 -3.23 14.09 -13.74
C ASP A 174 -4.38 13.93 -14.75
N ASN A 175 -5.62 14.14 -14.28
CA ASN A 175 -6.82 14.02 -15.11
C ASN A 175 -6.86 15.05 -16.27
N ARG A 176 -6.00 16.07 -16.23
CA ARG A 176 -5.85 17.09 -17.28
C ARG A 176 -4.67 16.78 -18.22
N GLN A 177 -4.12 15.57 -18.14
CA GLN A 177 -2.97 15.11 -18.92
C GLN A 177 -1.67 15.87 -18.65
N ARG A 178 -1.56 16.53 -17.49
CA ARG A 178 -0.29 17.13 -17.06
C ARG A 178 0.59 16.08 -16.43
N SER A 179 1.83 16.02 -16.88
CA SER A 179 2.85 15.14 -16.31
C SER A 179 3.52 15.84 -15.14
N LEU A 180 3.31 15.33 -13.93
CA LEU A 180 3.93 15.83 -12.71
C LEU A 180 4.97 14.83 -12.22
N ILE A 181 6.14 15.32 -11.83
CA ILE A 181 7.19 14.51 -11.19
C ILE A 181 7.42 15.03 -9.78
N ASN A 182 7.17 14.18 -8.80
CA ASN A 182 7.46 14.45 -7.39
C ASN A 182 8.83 13.90 -7.03
N PHE A 183 9.68 14.75 -6.44
CA PHE A 183 10.98 14.35 -5.95
C PHE A 183 10.98 14.25 -4.43
N LEU A 184 11.33 13.08 -3.94
CA LEU A 184 11.54 12.79 -2.53
C LEU A 184 12.98 12.32 -2.31
N VAL A 185 13.50 12.53 -1.12
CA VAL A 185 14.80 12.01 -0.70
C VAL A 185 14.60 11.12 0.52
N TYR A 186 15.07 9.89 0.41
CA TYR A 186 15.12 8.95 1.51
C TYR A 186 16.53 8.89 2.09
N CYS A 187 16.63 8.93 3.42
CA CYS A 187 17.79 8.50 4.18
C CYS A 187 17.32 7.65 5.37
N PRO A 188 18.23 6.96 6.10
CA PRO A 188 17.85 6.15 7.26
C PRO A 188 17.07 6.91 8.35
N SER A 189 17.19 8.25 8.40
CA SER A 189 16.44 9.08 9.35
C SER A 189 15.02 9.42 8.90
N GLY A 190 14.66 9.24 7.63
CA GLY A 190 13.32 9.52 7.13
C GLY A 190 13.27 9.93 5.66
N ILE A 191 12.09 10.34 5.23
CA ILE A 191 11.82 10.82 3.86
C ILE A 191 11.55 12.31 3.92
N SER A 192 12.12 13.07 2.99
CA SER A 192 11.87 14.50 2.80
C SER A 192 11.34 14.75 1.39
N PHE A 193 10.30 15.57 1.28
CA PHE A 193 9.86 16.10 -0.01
C PHE A 193 10.79 17.24 -0.45
N ILE A 194 11.19 17.24 -1.72
CA ILE A 194 12.05 18.28 -2.29
C ILE A 194 11.23 19.26 -3.11
N LYS A 195 10.64 18.79 -4.20
CA LYS A 195 9.83 19.60 -5.11
C LYS A 195 8.94 18.73 -5.98
N SER A 196 7.90 19.35 -6.53
CA SER A 196 7.06 18.79 -7.58
C SER A 196 7.27 19.63 -8.84
N VAL A 197 7.40 18.98 -9.99
CA VAL A 197 7.69 19.64 -11.28
C VAL A 197 6.65 19.26 -12.30
N ASP A 198 6.12 20.25 -13.00
CA ASP A 198 5.38 20.01 -14.24
C ASP A 198 6.36 19.73 -15.38
N ALA A 199 6.34 18.49 -15.85
CA ALA A 199 7.19 17.96 -16.89
C ALA A 199 6.44 17.72 -18.21
N SER A 200 5.22 18.27 -18.35
CA SER A 200 4.35 18.02 -19.51
C SER A 200 5.03 18.31 -20.86
N ASP A 201 5.86 19.35 -20.92
CA ASP A 201 6.49 19.80 -22.18
C ASP A 201 7.71 18.98 -22.60
N PHE A 202 8.28 18.16 -21.70
CA PHE A 202 9.59 17.54 -21.94
C PHE A 202 9.76 16.13 -21.37
N GLU A 203 8.73 15.55 -20.75
CA GLU A 203 8.80 14.19 -20.20
C GLU A 203 9.23 13.16 -21.25
N SER A 204 8.88 13.35 -22.52
CA SER A 204 9.23 12.42 -23.61
C SER A 204 10.73 12.42 -23.96
N ASN A 205 11.52 13.39 -23.49
CA ASN A 205 12.93 13.54 -23.85
C ASN A 205 13.86 13.17 -22.67
N ALA A 206 14.71 12.18 -22.90
CA ALA A 206 15.65 11.67 -21.92
C ALA A 206 16.71 12.68 -21.46
N GLU A 207 17.14 13.60 -22.33
CA GLU A 207 18.14 14.62 -21.98
C GLU A 207 17.55 15.68 -21.03
N TYR A 208 16.33 16.15 -21.31
CA TYR A 208 15.64 17.07 -20.41
C TYR A 208 15.36 16.44 -19.05
N LEU A 209 14.93 15.16 -19.03
CA LEU A 209 14.79 14.42 -17.78
C LEU A 209 16.12 14.28 -17.04
N CYS A 210 17.23 13.99 -17.74
CA CYS A 210 18.56 13.92 -17.13
C CYS A 210 19.00 15.27 -16.54
N ASN A 211 18.72 16.37 -17.23
CA ASN A 211 18.99 17.73 -16.73
C ASN A 211 18.18 18.04 -15.47
N LEU A 212 16.89 17.68 -15.47
CA LEU A 212 16.04 17.81 -14.29
C LEU A 212 16.56 16.94 -13.13
N PHE A 213 16.95 15.70 -13.38
CA PHE A 213 17.52 14.81 -12.36
C PHE A 213 18.84 15.36 -11.83
N SER A 214 19.68 15.91 -12.70
CA SER A 214 20.93 16.58 -12.30
C SER A 214 20.64 17.77 -11.39
N GLU A 215 19.64 18.59 -11.70
CA GLU A 215 19.23 19.72 -10.84
C GLU A 215 18.85 19.23 -9.43
N ILE A 216 18.09 18.14 -9.32
CA ILE A 216 17.75 17.55 -8.02
C ILE A 216 18.99 17.01 -7.30
N VAL A 217 19.91 16.36 -8.03
CA VAL A 217 21.18 15.88 -7.48
C VAL A 217 22.00 17.06 -6.92
N GLU A 218 22.06 18.19 -7.60
CA GLU A 218 22.76 19.38 -7.12
C GLU A 218 22.07 20.03 -5.91
N ILE A 219 20.72 20.08 -5.88
CA ILE A 219 19.96 20.56 -4.70
C ILE A 219 20.28 19.71 -3.46
N VAL A 220 20.46 18.40 -3.64
CA VAL A 220 20.78 17.45 -2.57
C VAL A 220 22.27 17.45 -2.23
N GLY A 221 23.12 17.83 -3.18
CA GLY A 221 24.57 17.69 -3.14
C GLY A 221 24.99 16.32 -3.66
N SER A 222 25.70 16.29 -4.80
CA SER A 222 26.09 15.05 -5.48
C SER A 222 26.91 14.08 -4.62
N SER A 223 27.71 14.60 -3.67
CA SER A 223 28.45 13.78 -2.69
C SER A 223 27.57 13.04 -1.69
N ASN A 224 26.33 13.49 -1.49
CA ASN A 224 25.38 12.89 -0.56
C ASN A 224 24.52 11.81 -1.24
N VAL A 225 24.43 11.83 -2.57
CA VAL A 225 23.55 10.93 -3.32
C VAL A 225 24.27 9.62 -3.60
N VAL A 226 23.67 8.50 -3.17
CA VAL A 226 24.17 7.16 -3.49
C VAL A 226 23.36 6.48 -4.58
N HIS A 227 22.09 6.86 -4.72
CA HIS A 227 21.14 6.14 -5.55
C HIS A 227 20.01 7.05 -6.03
N MET A 228 19.56 6.83 -7.26
CA MET A 228 18.35 7.43 -7.80
C MET A 228 17.38 6.36 -8.29
N VAL A 229 16.12 6.49 -7.88
CA VAL A 229 15.01 5.61 -8.25
C VAL A 229 13.97 6.40 -9.02
N THR A 230 13.59 5.93 -10.19
CA THR A 230 12.53 6.56 -11.00
C THR A 230 11.62 5.53 -11.65
N ASP A 231 10.62 5.96 -12.40
CA ASP A 231 9.79 5.05 -13.17
C ASP A 231 10.58 4.25 -14.23
N ASN A 232 10.01 3.13 -14.71
CA ASN A 232 10.62 2.15 -15.61
C ASN A 232 10.36 2.45 -17.11
N ALA A 233 9.75 3.59 -17.43
CA ALA A 233 9.48 4.00 -18.81
C ALA A 233 10.80 4.22 -19.59
N SER A 234 10.74 4.14 -20.92
CA SER A 234 11.93 4.10 -21.80
C SER A 234 12.78 5.37 -21.71
N ASN A 235 12.13 6.53 -21.71
CA ASN A 235 12.69 7.86 -21.47
C ASN A 235 13.40 7.96 -20.10
N TYR A 236 12.76 7.46 -19.02
CA TYR A 236 13.37 7.44 -17.68
C TYR A 236 14.59 6.50 -17.61
N LYS A 237 14.53 5.35 -18.27
CA LYS A 237 15.70 4.45 -18.41
C LYS A 237 16.87 5.12 -19.11
N ALA A 238 16.61 5.82 -20.21
CA ALA A 238 17.63 6.54 -20.94
C ALA A 238 18.21 7.68 -20.09
N ALA A 239 17.36 8.48 -19.46
CA ALA A 239 17.77 9.56 -18.55
C ALA A 239 18.60 9.04 -17.36
N GLY A 240 18.19 7.92 -16.74
CA GLY A 240 18.92 7.30 -15.64
C GLY A 240 20.31 6.78 -16.03
N ARG A 241 20.47 6.28 -17.27
CA ARG A 241 21.79 5.92 -17.82
C ARG A 241 22.67 7.13 -18.01
N LEU A 242 22.15 8.18 -18.65
CA LEU A 242 22.86 9.45 -18.84
C LEU A 242 23.28 10.05 -17.48
N LEU A 243 22.42 9.96 -16.47
CA LEU A 243 22.73 10.41 -15.12
C LEU A 243 23.87 9.59 -14.50
N SER A 244 23.85 8.26 -14.66
CA SER A 244 24.90 7.38 -14.14
C SER A 244 26.24 7.59 -14.82
N GLU A 245 26.23 7.98 -16.10
CA GLU A 245 27.43 8.39 -16.84
C GLU A 245 27.97 9.74 -16.34
N LYS A 246 27.09 10.70 -16.08
CA LYS A 246 27.44 12.04 -15.56
C LYS A 246 27.92 12.00 -14.11
N TYR A 247 27.36 11.12 -13.29
CA TYR A 247 27.72 10.95 -11.88
C TYR A 247 28.08 9.47 -11.60
N PRO A 248 29.34 9.05 -11.85
CA PRO A 248 29.75 7.64 -11.75
C PRO A 248 29.63 7.00 -10.36
N THR A 249 29.44 7.81 -9.32
CA THR A 249 29.22 7.41 -7.92
C THR A 249 27.74 7.18 -7.59
N ILE A 250 26.83 7.67 -8.44
CA ILE A 250 25.38 7.55 -8.24
C ILE A 250 24.88 6.36 -9.06
N SER A 251 24.28 5.38 -8.37
CA SER A 251 23.57 4.30 -9.05
C SER A 251 22.18 4.76 -9.48
N TRP A 252 21.67 4.24 -10.59
CA TRP A 252 20.26 4.40 -10.97
C TRP A 252 19.55 3.05 -11.06
N SER A 253 18.30 2.98 -10.61
CA SER A 253 17.44 1.81 -10.84
C SER A 253 15.98 2.19 -11.11
N PRO A 254 15.24 1.40 -11.88
CA PRO A 254 13.79 1.59 -11.99
C PRO A 254 13.09 1.23 -10.69
N CYS A 255 11.91 1.78 -10.48
CA CYS A 255 11.06 1.52 -9.33
C CYS A 255 10.64 0.05 -9.28
N ALA A 256 10.89 -0.62 -8.14
CA ALA A 256 10.60 -2.04 -7.96
C ALA A 256 9.09 -2.33 -8.03
N THR A 257 8.25 -1.49 -7.40
CA THR A 257 6.79 -1.67 -7.44
C THR A 257 6.25 -1.55 -8.86
N HIS A 258 6.76 -0.58 -9.64
CA HIS A 258 6.40 -0.44 -11.04
C HIS A 258 6.87 -1.63 -11.88
N CYS A 259 8.10 -2.12 -11.66
CA CYS A 259 8.59 -3.32 -12.36
C CYS A 259 7.71 -4.54 -12.11
N LEU A 260 7.28 -4.76 -10.86
CA LEU A 260 6.38 -5.85 -10.48
C LEU A 260 4.99 -5.70 -11.11
N ASN A 261 4.47 -4.47 -11.17
CA ASN A 261 3.22 -4.17 -11.87
C ASN A 261 3.32 -4.50 -13.37
N LEU A 262 4.42 -4.16 -14.03
CA LEU A 262 4.65 -4.51 -15.44
C LEU A 262 4.82 -6.02 -15.66
N ILE A 263 5.46 -6.74 -14.72
CA ILE A 263 5.51 -8.22 -14.78
C ILE A 263 4.09 -8.80 -14.75
N MET A 264 3.25 -8.31 -13.82
CA MET A 264 1.85 -8.76 -13.73
C MET A 264 1.05 -8.40 -14.98
N LYS A 265 1.29 -7.22 -15.56
CA LYS A 265 0.71 -6.81 -16.85
C LYS A 265 1.05 -7.81 -17.95
N ASP A 266 2.34 -8.02 -18.20
CA ASP A 266 2.83 -8.88 -19.28
C ASP A 266 2.32 -10.32 -19.11
N ILE A 267 2.26 -10.84 -17.87
CA ILE A 267 1.68 -12.16 -17.62
C ILE A 267 0.16 -12.15 -17.88
N GLY A 268 -0.55 -11.09 -17.51
CA GLY A 268 -1.97 -10.91 -17.80
C GLY A 268 -2.29 -10.88 -19.30
N GLU A 269 -1.33 -10.46 -20.13
CA GLU A 269 -1.45 -10.41 -21.60
C GLU A 269 -1.20 -11.76 -22.29
N MET A 270 -0.62 -12.74 -21.58
CA MET A 270 -0.47 -14.10 -22.13
C MET A 270 -1.83 -14.69 -22.48
N THR A 271 -1.98 -15.28 -23.68
CA THR A 271 -3.28 -15.73 -24.21
C THR A 271 -4.08 -16.58 -23.21
N HIS A 272 -3.46 -17.62 -22.63
CA HIS A 272 -4.16 -18.50 -21.69
C HIS A 272 -4.53 -17.83 -20.36
N VAL A 273 -3.81 -16.78 -19.95
CA VAL A 273 -4.15 -15.98 -18.76
C VAL A 273 -5.29 -15.01 -19.08
N LYS A 274 -5.18 -14.32 -20.21
CA LYS A 274 -6.17 -13.37 -20.73
C LYS A 274 -7.54 -14.03 -20.95
N ASP A 275 -7.55 -15.24 -21.49
CA ASP A 275 -8.77 -16.03 -21.72
C ASP A 275 -9.48 -16.32 -20.39
N VAL A 276 -8.74 -16.77 -19.37
CA VAL A 276 -9.29 -17.05 -18.04
C VAL A 276 -9.83 -15.80 -17.38
N ILE A 277 -9.10 -14.68 -17.45
CA ILE A 277 -9.55 -13.38 -16.93
C ILE A 277 -10.84 -12.93 -17.64
N THR A 278 -10.94 -13.15 -18.94
CA THR A 278 -12.12 -12.80 -19.73
C THR A 278 -13.32 -13.64 -19.33
N LEU A 279 -13.16 -14.97 -19.17
CA LEU A 279 -14.23 -15.84 -18.67
C LEU A 279 -14.67 -15.46 -17.25
N ALA A 280 -13.71 -15.19 -16.35
CA ALA A 280 -13.99 -14.71 -14.99
C ALA A 280 -14.76 -13.37 -14.98
N SER A 281 -14.40 -12.46 -15.88
CA SER A 281 -15.08 -11.18 -16.07
C SER A 281 -16.52 -11.39 -16.53
N ARG A 282 -16.78 -12.30 -17.49
CA ARG A 282 -18.14 -12.63 -17.94
C ARG A 282 -19.03 -13.11 -16.79
N VAL A 283 -18.54 -14.00 -15.94
CA VAL A 283 -19.26 -14.46 -14.74
C VAL A 283 -19.53 -13.30 -13.79
N THR A 284 -18.51 -12.50 -13.48
CA THR A 284 -18.59 -11.37 -12.54
C THR A 284 -19.60 -10.32 -12.99
N VAL A 285 -19.50 -9.87 -14.25
CA VAL A 285 -20.41 -8.89 -14.86
C VAL A 285 -21.84 -9.42 -14.89
N TYR A 286 -22.03 -10.69 -15.23
CA TYR A 286 -23.35 -11.29 -15.28
C TYR A 286 -24.03 -11.34 -13.90
N VAL A 287 -23.29 -11.72 -12.87
CA VAL A 287 -23.78 -11.74 -11.47
C VAL A 287 -24.15 -10.34 -11.02
N HIS A 288 -23.25 -9.36 -11.21
CA HIS A 288 -23.47 -7.97 -10.76
C HIS A 288 -24.66 -7.29 -11.46
N ASN A 289 -24.89 -7.58 -12.74
CA ASN A 289 -25.98 -6.97 -13.50
C ASN A 289 -27.38 -7.52 -13.16
N ARG A 290 -27.46 -8.54 -12.29
CA ARG A 290 -28.72 -9.21 -11.93
C ARG A 290 -28.98 -9.07 -10.43
N LYS A 291 -29.77 -8.05 -10.06
CA LYS A 291 -30.15 -7.77 -8.65
C LYS A 291 -30.61 -9.00 -7.88
N TRP A 292 -31.40 -9.86 -8.52
CA TRP A 292 -31.91 -11.07 -7.88
C TRP A 292 -30.80 -12.10 -7.59
N ILE A 293 -29.80 -12.23 -8.47
CA ILE A 293 -28.67 -13.16 -8.29
C ILE A 293 -27.85 -12.69 -7.09
N LEU A 294 -27.54 -11.39 -7.02
CA LEU A 294 -26.87 -10.80 -5.86
C LEU A 294 -27.66 -11.03 -4.57
N SER A 295 -28.98 -10.77 -4.59
CA SER A 295 -29.84 -11.03 -3.43
C SER A 295 -29.84 -12.51 -3.01
N TRP A 296 -29.84 -13.43 -3.98
CA TRP A 296 -29.78 -14.86 -3.71
C TRP A 296 -28.44 -15.27 -3.09
N LEU A 297 -27.32 -14.76 -3.62
CA LEU A 297 -25.98 -15.06 -3.13
C LEU A 297 -25.76 -14.50 -1.72
N ARG A 298 -26.21 -13.26 -1.45
CA ARG A 298 -26.12 -12.60 -0.13
C ARG A 298 -26.84 -13.34 1.00
N LYS A 299 -27.85 -14.14 0.68
CA LYS A 299 -28.58 -14.97 1.67
C LYS A 299 -27.82 -16.23 2.06
N ARG A 300 -26.72 -16.58 1.38
CA ARG A 300 -25.95 -17.78 1.70
C ARG A 300 -25.00 -17.51 2.88
N PRO A 301 -24.91 -18.45 3.84
CA PRO A 301 -23.93 -18.32 4.92
C PRO A 301 -22.50 -18.31 4.34
N GLY A 302 -21.67 -17.39 4.82
CA GLY A 302 -20.29 -17.25 4.39
C GLY A 302 -20.07 -16.54 3.05
N TRP A 303 -21.13 -16.03 2.41
CA TRP A 303 -20.99 -15.23 1.18
C TRP A 303 -20.17 -13.96 1.43
N ARG A 304 -19.29 -13.63 0.47
CA ARG A 304 -18.58 -12.35 0.40
C ARG A 304 -18.80 -11.76 -0.99
N GLU A 305 -18.83 -10.44 -1.09
CA GLU A 305 -19.05 -9.76 -2.38
C GLU A 305 -17.98 -10.14 -3.43
N ILE A 306 -18.42 -10.25 -4.69
CA ILE A 306 -17.50 -10.47 -5.80
C ILE A 306 -16.78 -9.15 -6.10
N LEU A 307 -15.46 -9.17 -5.96
CA LEU A 307 -14.61 -8.03 -6.24
C LEU A 307 -14.54 -7.77 -7.75
N ARG A 308 -14.65 -6.49 -8.14
CA ARG A 308 -14.40 -6.04 -9.51
C ARG A 308 -12.95 -5.60 -9.63
N PRO A 309 -12.26 -5.91 -10.74
CA PRO A 309 -10.97 -5.30 -11.02
C PRO A 309 -11.10 -3.77 -11.05
N ALA A 310 -10.10 -3.08 -10.51
CA ALA A 310 -9.99 -1.63 -10.61
C ALA A 310 -9.02 -1.26 -11.75
N GLU A 311 -9.37 -0.25 -12.54
CA GLU A 311 -8.65 0.12 -13.78
C GLU A 311 -7.17 0.47 -13.55
N THR A 312 -6.81 0.96 -12.36
CA THR A 312 -5.53 1.62 -12.12
C THR A 312 -4.37 0.70 -11.71
N ARG A 313 -4.59 -0.59 -11.44
CA ARG A 313 -3.51 -1.51 -10.99
C ARG A 313 -3.69 -2.94 -11.51
N PHE A 314 -2.73 -3.48 -12.25
CA PHE A 314 -2.77 -4.83 -12.84
C PHE A 314 -3.01 -5.96 -11.81
N GLY A 315 -2.54 -5.78 -10.56
CA GLY A 315 -2.78 -6.72 -9.47
C GLY A 315 -4.25 -6.94 -9.12
N THR A 316 -5.13 -5.99 -9.44
CA THR A 316 -6.56 -6.06 -9.08
C THR A 316 -7.30 -7.17 -9.84
N ASN A 317 -6.89 -7.44 -11.08
CA ASN A 317 -7.40 -8.56 -11.88
C ASN A 317 -7.18 -9.90 -11.16
N PHE A 318 -6.01 -10.09 -10.56
CA PHE A 318 -5.65 -11.34 -9.88
C PHE A 318 -6.25 -11.45 -8.48
N ILE A 319 -6.45 -10.32 -7.79
CA ILE A 319 -7.23 -10.25 -6.55
C ILE A 319 -8.70 -10.64 -6.83
N ALA A 320 -9.29 -10.08 -7.88
CA ALA A 320 -10.65 -10.41 -8.31
C ALA A 320 -10.76 -11.88 -8.73
N LEU A 321 -9.79 -12.39 -9.49
CA LEU A 321 -9.75 -13.81 -9.90
C LEU A 321 -9.66 -14.76 -8.69
N LYS A 322 -8.83 -14.42 -7.70
CA LYS A 322 -8.75 -15.18 -6.45
C LYS A 322 -10.07 -15.15 -5.68
N ASN A 323 -10.64 -13.97 -5.50
CA ASN A 323 -11.94 -13.82 -4.84
C ASN A 323 -13.04 -14.64 -5.55
N LEU A 324 -13.07 -14.62 -6.89
CA LEU A 324 -14.01 -15.43 -7.66
C LEU A 324 -13.80 -16.93 -7.45
N HIS A 325 -12.54 -17.39 -7.42
CA HIS A 325 -12.21 -18.78 -7.14
C HIS A 325 -12.61 -19.21 -5.72
N ASP A 326 -12.38 -18.36 -4.71
CA ASP A 326 -12.80 -18.63 -3.32
C ASP A 326 -14.33 -18.75 -3.20
N LEU A 327 -15.07 -18.08 -4.09
CA LEU A 327 -16.53 -18.12 -4.17
C LEU A 327 -17.08 -19.25 -5.08
N LYS A 328 -16.23 -20.12 -5.63
CA LYS A 328 -16.58 -21.20 -6.55
C LYS A 328 -17.81 -22.00 -6.10
N GLN A 329 -17.81 -22.49 -4.85
CA GLN A 329 -18.89 -23.34 -4.33
C GLN A 329 -20.25 -22.62 -4.31
N HIS A 330 -20.25 -21.31 -4.02
CA HIS A 330 -21.47 -20.51 -4.03
C HIS A 330 -22.00 -20.31 -5.46
N LEU A 331 -21.10 -20.11 -6.43
CA LEU A 331 -21.45 -19.96 -7.84
C LEU A 331 -21.93 -21.29 -8.45
N GLU A 332 -21.30 -22.41 -8.13
CA GLU A 332 -21.74 -23.75 -8.53
C GLU A 332 -23.14 -24.06 -7.97
N ALA A 333 -23.37 -23.74 -6.69
CA ALA A 333 -24.69 -23.88 -6.08
C ALA A 333 -25.75 -22.97 -6.73
N LEU A 334 -25.37 -21.77 -7.15
CA LEU A 334 -26.26 -20.87 -7.89
C LEU A 334 -26.69 -21.50 -9.21
N VAL A 335 -25.75 -21.88 -10.08
CA VAL A 335 -26.06 -22.33 -11.44
C VAL A 335 -26.72 -23.72 -11.50
N THR A 336 -26.63 -24.49 -10.42
CA THR A 336 -27.33 -25.77 -10.25
C THR A 336 -28.68 -25.65 -9.53
N SER A 337 -28.98 -24.49 -8.91
CA SER A 337 -30.24 -24.26 -8.21
C SER A 337 -31.45 -24.26 -9.14
N SER A 338 -32.61 -24.63 -8.59
CA SER A 338 -33.90 -24.48 -9.28
C SER A 338 -34.20 -23.03 -9.65
N ALA A 339 -33.75 -22.06 -8.82
CA ALA A 339 -33.93 -20.63 -9.04
C ALA A 339 -33.22 -20.12 -10.31
N TYR A 340 -32.13 -20.77 -10.73
CA TYR A 340 -31.37 -20.38 -11.91
C TYR A 340 -31.96 -20.90 -13.23
N LYS A 341 -32.92 -21.84 -13.19
CA LYS A 341 -33.57 -22.40 -14.40
C LYS A 341 -34.11 -21.32 -15.34
N ARG A 342 -34.59 -20.19 -14.82
CA ARG A 342 -35.08 -19.06 -15.62
C ARG A 342 -34.01 -18.41 -16.50
N GLU A 343 -32.74 -18.41 -16.07
CA GLU A 343 -31.65 -17.79 -16.82
C GLU A 343 -31.17 -18.66 -17.97
N LEU A 344 -31.47 -19.97 -17.95
CA LEU A 344 -31.12 -20.88 -19.04
C LEU A 344 -31.94 -20.62 -20.31
N LYS A 345 -32.95 -19.76 -20.25
CA LYS A 345 -33.65 -19.24 -21.44
C LYS A 345 -32.80 -18.24 -22.22
N ASN A 346 -31.81 -17.62 -21.57
CA ASN A 346 -30.94 -16.61 -22.16
C ASN A 346 -29.57 -17.23 -22.47
N GLU A 347 -29.00 -16.93 -23.65
CA GLU A 347 -27.68 -17.45 -24.04
C GLU A 347 -26.58 -17.11 -23.03
N LYS A 348 -26.58 -15.88 -22.50
CA LYS A 348 -25.62 -15.46 -21.44
C LYS A 348 -25.73 -16.30 -20.16
N GLY A 349 -26.94 -16.73 -19.79
CA GLY A 349 -27.14 -17.59 -18.61
C GLY A 349 -26.67 -19.03 -18.86
N LYS A 350 -26.85 -19.54 -20.08
CA LYS A 350 -26.28 -20.84 -20.50
C LYS A 350 -24.76 -20.80 -20.48
N GLU A 351 -24.18 -19.75 -21.06
CA GLU A 351 -22.74 -19.52 -21.09
C GLU A 351 -22.13 -19.45 -19.68
N VAL A 352 -22.70 -18.64 -18.78
CA VAL A 352 -22.21 -18.55 -17.40
C VAL A 352 -22.31 -19.89 -16.68
N LYS A 353 -23.40 -20.64 -16.87
CA LYS A 353 -23.50 -22.01 -16.34
C LYS A 353 -22.37 -22.89 -16.85
N GLN A 354 -22.09 -22.88 -18.16
CA GLN A 354 -21.01 -23.68 -18.76
C GLN A 354 -19.64 -23.32 -18.17
N ILE A 355 -19.34 -22.03 -18.00
CA ILE A 355 -18.08 -21.57 -17.39
C ILE A 355 -17.99 -22.03 -15.93
N VAL A 356 -19.05 -21.87 -15.15
CA VAL A 356 -19.05 -22.18 -13.71
C VAL A 356 -18.99 -23.68 -13.43
N VAL A 357 -19.52 -24.54 -14.30
CA VAL A 357 -19.41 -26.01 -14.12
C VAL A 357 -18.12 -26.58 -14.73
N ASP A 358 -17.36 -25.78 -15.48
CA ASP A 358 -16.10 -26.23 -16.08
C ASP A 358 -14.98 -26.34 -15.03
N GLY A 359 -14.61 -27.57 -14.68
CA GLY A 359 -13.49 -27.84 -13.78
C GLY A 359 -12.14 -27.32 -14.32
N LYS A 360 -11.95 -27.26 -15.64
CA LYS A 360 -10.73 -26.75 -16.26
C LYS A 360 -10.59 -25.24 -16.04
N PHE A 361 -11.68 -24.48 -16.18
CA PHE A 361 -11.72 -23.05 -15.84
C PHE A 361 -11.23 -22.81 -14.42
N TRP A 362 -11.80 -23.49 -13.42
CA TRP A 362 -11.40 -23.31 -12.02
C TRP A 362 -9.96 -23.72 -11.73
N ASN A 363 -9.50 -24.83 -12.33
CA ASN A 363 -8.11 -25.25 -12.20
C ASN A 363 -7.14 -24.21 -12.79
N ASN A 364 -7.48 -23.62 -13.93
CA ASN A 364 -6.67 -22.56 -14.53
C ASN A 364 -6.68 -21.29 -13.66
N CYS A 365 -7.82 -20.89 -13.08
CA CYS A 365 -7.89 -19.80 -12.11
C CYS A 365 -6.92 -20.04 -10.95
N LEU A 366 -6.94 -21.24 -10.35
CA LEU A 366 -6.07 -21.59 -9.24
C LEU A 366 -4.59 -21.54 -9.61
N ILE A 367 -4.22 -22.06 -10.79
CA ILE A 367 -2.83 -22.01 -11.28
C ILE A 367 -2.37 -20.55 -11.42
N ILE A 368 -3.15 -19.70 -12.08
CA ILE A 368 -2.82 -18.28 -12.26
C ILE A 368 -2.67 -17.57 -10.92
N VAL A 369 -3.60 -17.79 -9.99
CA VAL A 369 -3.54 -17.21 -8.63
C VAL A 369 -2.28 -17.66 -7.89
N ARG A 370 -1.86 -18.93 -8.05
CA ARG A 370 -0.63 -19.45 -7.43
C ARG A 370 0.64 -18.85 -8.04
N ILE A 371 0.67 -18.59 -9.34
CA ILE A 371 1.78 -17.90 -10.01
C ILE A 371 1.88 -16.45 -9.53
N MET A 372 0.73 -15.78 -9.40
CA MET A 372 0.65 -14.37 -9.01
C MET A 372 0.90 -14.14 -7.52
N GLY A 373 0.60 -15.12 -6.68
CA GLY A 373 0.71 -15.02 -5.22
C GLY A 373 2.08 -14.50 -4.74
N PRO A 374 3.20 -15.11 -5.15
CA PRO A 374 4.54 -14.63 -4.82
C PRO A 374 4.82 -13.21 -5.31
N ILE A 375 4.40 -12.86 -6.54
CA ILE A 375 4.62 -11.54 -7.13
C ILE A 375 3.86 -10.46 -6.36
N MET A 376 2.58 -10.72 -6.06
CA MET A 376 1.76 -9.81 -5.25
C MET A 376 2.30 -9.65 -3.83
N ARG A 377 2.83 -10.73 -3.24
CA ARG A 377 3.45 -10.66 -1.90
C ARG A 377 4.67 -9.76 -1.91
N LEU A 378 5.53 -9.89 -2.92
CA LEU A 378 6.69 -9.03 -3.07
C LEU A 378 6.27 -7.58 -3.33
N LEU A 379 5.28 -7.35 -4.19
CA LEU A 379 4.75 -6.01 -4.43
C LEU A 379 4.31 -5.36 -3.13
N ARG A 380 3.58 -6.08 -2.26
CA ARG A 380 3.16 -5.55 -0.95
C ARG A 380 4.32 -5.21 -0.02
N ILE A 381 5.43 -5.94 -0.09
CA ILE A 381 6.64 -5.62 0.68
C ILE A 381 7.31 -4.36 0.10
N CYS A 382 7.33 -4.22 -1.23
CA CYS A 382 7.91 -3.05 -1.90
C CYS A 382 7.08 -1.78 -1.69
N ASP A 383 5.75 -1.92 -1.67
CA ASP A 383 4.75 -0.85 -1.57
C ASP A 383 4.39 -0.52 -0.11
N SER A 384 5.00 -1.20 0.88
CA SER A 384 4.75 -0.88 2.29
C SER A 384 5.58 0.33 2.73
N ASP A 385 4.92 1.33 3.29
CA ASP A 385 5.57 2.52 3.85
C ASP A 385 6.22 2.26 5.23
N GLU A 386 6.12 1.04 5.75
CA GLU A 386 6.58 0.72 7.12
C GLU A 386 8.09 0.56 7.22
N LYS A 387 8.76 0.00 6.20
CA LYS A 387 10.17 -0.37 6.25
C LYS A 387 10.86 -0.18 4.90
N PRO A 388 12.16 0.17 4.88
CA PRO A 388 12.94 0.21 3.66
C PRO A 388 12.92 -1.15 2.96
N SER A 389 12.41 -1.18 1.73
CA SER A 389 12.06 -2.42 1.05
C SER A 389 13.16 -2.95 0.12
N LEU A 390 14.14 -2.11 -0.25
CA LEU A 390 15.17 -2.44 -1.24
C LEU A 390 15.94 -3.72 -0.90
N GLY A 391 16.29 -3.92 0.38
CA GLY A 391 16.99 -5.12 0.84
C GLY A 391 16.19 -6.43 0.65
N TYR A 392 14.86 -6.34 0.58
CA TYR A 392 13.98 -7.48 0.34
C TYR A 392 13.69 -7.72 -1.15
N VAL A 393 13.96 -6.75 -2.03
CA VAL A 393 13.65 -6.87 -3.45
C VAL A 393 14.41 -8.04 -4.07
N TYR A 394 15.72 -8.13 -3.86
CA TYR A 394 16.55 -9.18 -4.46
C TYR A 394 16.13 -10.59 -4.01
N GLU A 395 16.03 -10.79 -2.68
CA GLU A 395 15.59 -12.06 -2.11
C GLU A 395 14.15 -12.39 -2.54
N GLY A 396 13.28 -11.40 -2.54
CA GLY A 396 11.89 -11.53 -2.98
C GLY A 396 11.79 -11.99 -4.42
N MET A 397 12.54 -11.38 -5.33
CA MET A 397 12.58 -11.76 -6.74
C MET A 397 13.08 -13.20 -6.92
N TRP A 398 14.13 -13.59 -6.18
CA TRP A 398 14.61 -14.96 -6.16
C TRP A 398 13.54 -15.95 -5.68
N ARG A 399 12.80 -15.61 -4.61
CA ARG A 399 11.69 -16.43 -4.09
C ARG A 399 10.53 -16.51 -5.09
N VAL A 400 10.21 -15.43 -5.81
CA VAL A 400 9.21 -15.43 -6.90
C VAL A 400 9.60 -16.43 -7.98
N VAL A 401 10.83 -16.34 -8.49
CA VAL A 401 11.34 -17.22 -9.55
C VAL A 401 11.30 -18.68 -9.11
N ASN A 402 11.77 -18.99 -7.91
CA ASN A 402 11.78 -20.36 -7.41
C ASN A 402 10.39 -20.90 -7.11
N GLY A 403 9.50 -20.09 -6.53
CA GLY A 403 8.11 -20.49 -6.29
C GLY A 403 7.37 -20.86 -7.57
N ILE A 404 7.60 -20.12 -8.66
CA ILE A 404 7.02 -20.45 -9.98
C ILE A 404 7.63 -21.74 -10.54
N LYS A 405 8.95 -21.93 -10.45
CA LYS A 405 9.60 -23.18 -10.89
C LYS A 405 9.09 -24.40 -10.14
N GLU A 406 8.96 -24.30 -8.82
CA GLU A 406 8.45 -25.36 -7.95
C GLU A 406 6.99 -25.70 -8.23
N LEU A 407 6.14 -24.69 -8.47
CA LEU A 407 4.73 -24.89 -8.85
C LEU A 407 4.59 -25.80 -10.07
N PHE A 408 5.52 -25.70 -11.02
CA PHE A 408 5.56 -26.52 -12.23
C PHE A 408 6.52 -27.71 -12.13
N LYS A 409 6.92 -28.12 -10.92
CA LYS A 409 7.82 -29.26 -10.66
C LYS A 409 9.11 -29.18 -11.49
N ASN A 410 9.67 -27.98 -11.64
CA ASN A 410 10.86 -27.70 -12.45
C ASN A 410 10.76 -28.10 -13.93
N LYS A 411 9.54 -28.24 -14.47
CA LYS A 411 9.34 -28.49 -15.90
C LYS A 411 9.41 -27.19 -16.69
N LYS A 412 10.56 -26.92 -17.31
CA LYS A 412 10.87 -25.69 -18.05
C LYS A 412 9.81 -25.28 -19.08
N LYS A 413 9.19 -26.24 -19.76
CA LYS A 413 8.10 -25.98 -20.72
C LYS A 413 6.96 -25.14 -20.13
N PHE A 414 6.64 -25.31 -18.85
CA PHE A 414 5.49 -24.66 -18.22
C PHE A 414 5.86 -23.37 -17.49
N TYR A 415 7.01 -23.31 -16.81
CA TYR A 415 7.42 -22.09 -16.11
C TYR A 415 8.18 -21.10 -17.00
N GLY A 416 8.83 -21.58 -18.06
CA GLY A 416 9.76 -20.79 -18.90
C GLY A 416 9.20 -19.45 -19.34
N PRO A 417 8.01 -19.41 -19.97
CA PRO A 417 7.41 -18.16 -20.42
C PRO A 417 7.21 -17.11 -19.32
N TYR A 418 6.91 -17.54 -18.09
CA TYR A 418 6.74 -16.63 -16.95
C TYR A 418 8.09 -16.08 -16.47
N ILE A 419 9.11 -16.92 -16.42
CA ILE A 419 10.46 -16.51 -16.03
C ILE A 419 11.05 -15.56 -17.09
N ASP A 420 10.81 -15.80 -18.37
CA ASP A 420 11.26 -14.89 -19.44
C ASP A 420 10.64 -13.49 -19.32
N ILE A 421 9.38 -13.41 -18.88
CA ILE A 421 8.72 -12.12 -18.57
C ILE A 421 9.38 -11.45 -17.36
N ILE A 422 9.59 -12.21 -16.29
CA ILE A 422 10.24 -11.71 -15.07
C ILE A 422 11.63 -11.18 -15.42
N ASP A 423 12.48 -11.97 -16.08
CA ASP A 423 13.84 -11.61 -16.41
C ASP A 423 13.89 -10.36 -17.30
N ARG A 424 13.03 -10.25 -18.33
CA ARG A 424 12.96 -9.07 -19.21
C ARG A 424 12.66 -7.78 -18.45
N ARG A 425 11.82 -7.85 -17.42
CA ARG A 425 11.39 -6.69 -16.61
C ARG A 425 12.29 -6.42 -15.42
N SER A 426 12.99 -7.45 -14.92
CA SER A 426 13.95 -7.37 -13.81
C SER A 426 15.32 -6.90 -14.27
N HIS A 427 15.67 -7.17 -15.53
CA HIS A 427 16.94 -6.79 -16.11
C HIS A 427 16.91 -5.38 -16.72
N ALA A 428 17.23 -4.38 -15.89
CA ALA A 428 18.45 -3.64 -16.21
C ALA A 428 19.60 -4.61 -15.86
N LYS A 429 20.14 -5.33 -16.86
CA LYS A 429 21.35 -6.13 -16.63
C LYS A 429 22.42 -5.17 -16.11
N ALA A 430 22.75 -5.28 -14.83
CA ALA A 430 24.10 -5.02 -14.34
C ALA A 430 25.03 -5.98 -15.08
N LYS A 431 25.32 -5.67 -16.34
CA LYS A 431 26.45 -6.24 -17.05
C LYS A 431 27.63 -5.34 -16.69
N ASN A 432 28.53 -5.91 -15.91
CA ASN A 432 29.87 -5.42 -15.58
C ASN A 432 29.95 -4.27 -14.57
N ARG A 433 30.01 -4.64 -13.29
CA ARG A 433 31.18 -4.32 -12.46
C ARG A 433 31.61 -5.58 -11.73
#